data_AF-A0AAW0WT46-F1
#
_entry.id   AF-A0AAW0WT46-F1
#
_cell.length_a   1.000
_cell.length_b   1.000
_cell.length_c   1.000
_cell.angle_alpha   90.00
_cell.angle_beta   90.00
_cell.angle_gamma   90.00
#
_symmetry.space_group_name_H-M   'P 1'
#
loop_
_entity.id
_entity.type
_entity.pdbx_description
1 polymer ?
#
loop_
_entity_poly.entity_id
_entity_poly.type
_entity_poly.pdbx_seq_one_letter_code
_entity_poly.pdbx_strand_id
1 'polypeptide(L)'
;MWAGVERFTLRVCMLAAAVSGAFASLQMAKIRREGGSTVTSSTLAWVAGHGSELPPHAVVVTENDPATVWCRAEKHSNWMAGAMHSGVCTVPFLGNVLRIEDNFEILISVNGSARVRYENWDRYLAPPHNAVSADTKRFLAVREGEDDFPQAGFLAPHERRAHLVAGTAVEKVDEANVLVEDEPERYDLRAISMDTSRISKTHEDSVLAEAMLLNPGPSRQRVVEDREVVVRQMSYWGLIKGTYTGLPAHVVSPPPEAEERDLVWGVRNELDRVYQDLLEYDLPPGTGVKVKMIGTVRKTEAQYVGTLTAVYKDGSQTSRVIQGLHIDERLVLLRAQYSPPYFIHNNTQLDIPEQTSVLYKSTTTTTTTTTTTTTTTTTPEPPRMSMVGPEKPKSDSLSTTSQREVVVGFNSSARTMFPTLALLVALALATLSVAYP
;
A
#
# COMPACT_ATOMS: atom_id res chain seq x y z
N MET A 1 -64.53 37.82 -9.74
CA MET A 1 -63.56 37.00 -10.51
C MET A 1 -62.18 37.58 -10.28
N TRP A 2 -61.14 36.73 -10.23
CA TRP A 2 -59.74 37.00 -9.84
C TRP A 2 -59.50 36.99 -8.32
N ALA A 3 -58.53 36.28 -7.74
CA ALA A 3 -57.89 34.99 -8.02
C ALA A 3 -57.24 34.62 -6.67
N GLY A 4 -57.55 33.45 -6.12
CA GLY A 4 -57.02 32.99 -4.84
C GLY A 4 -55.61 32.46 -4.98
N VAL A 5 -54.71 32.90 -4.10
CA VAL A 5 -53.33 32.41 -3.98
C VAL A 5 -53.31 31.29 -2.95
N GLU A 6 -53.33 30.04 -3.41
CA GLU A 6 -53.11 28.86 -2.57
C GLU A 6 -51.60 28.62 -2.37
N ARG A 7 -51.17 28.57 -1.11
CA ARG A 7 -49.80 28.19 -0.73
C ARG A 7 -49.72 26.67 -0.63
N PHE A 8 -49.04 26.05 -1.59
CA PHE A 8 -48.65 24.64 -1.53
C PHE A 8 -47.42 24.49 -0.60
N THR A 9 -47.63 24.04 0.63
CA THR A 9 -46.55 23.56 1.51
C THR A 9 -46.16 22.14 1.12
N LEU A 10 -45.05 22.01 0.40
CA LEU A 10 -44.41 20.74 0.06
C LEU A 10 -43.68 20.19 1.29
N ARG A 11 -44.28 19.23 2.01
CA ARG A 11 -43.59 18.48 3.06
C ARG A 11 -42.74 17.39 2.41
N VAL A 12 -41.43 17.63 2.33
CA VAL A 12 -40.43 16.63 1.97
C VAL A 12 -40.21 15.73 3.18
N CYS A 13 -40.79 14.52 3.18
CA CYS A 13 -40.45 13.46 4.12
C CYS A 13 -39.12 12.82 3.68
N MET A 14 -38.00 13.21 4.31
CA MET A 14 -36.76 12.45 4.23
C MET A 14 -36.90 11.16 5.05
N LEU A 15 -37.14 10.05 4.37
CA LEU A 15 -36.90 8.71 4.90
C LEU A 15 -35.40 8.43 4.87
N ALA A 16 -34.71 8.72 5.96
CA ALA A 16 -33.36 8.24 6.19
C ALA A 16 -33.42 6.75 6.53
N ALA A 17 -33.27 5.90 5.51
CA ALA A 17 -33.02 4.49 5.71
C ALA A 17 -31.60 4.33 6.28
N ALA A 18 -31.51 4.24 7.60
CA ALA A 18 -30.29 3.83 8.29
C ALA A 18 -30.06 2.34 8.00
N VAL A 19 -29.33 2.05 6.92
CA VAL A 19 -28.71 0.75 6.69
C VAL A 19 -27.54 0.64 7.66
N SER A 20 -27.86 0.36 8.92
CA SER A 20 -26.90 -0.07 9.93
C SER A 20 -26.50 -1.51 9.60
N GLY A 21 -25.72 -1.69 8.53
CA GLY A 21 -25.04 -2.96 8.31
C GLY A 21 -24.17 -3.21 9.53
N ALA A 22 -24.53 -4.20 10.35
CA ALA A 22 -23.65 -4.75 11.36
C ALA A 22 -22.45 -5.31 10.58
N PHE A 23 -21.40 -4.49 10.43
CA PHE A 23 -20.12 -4.97 9.94
C PHE A 23 -19.61 -5.94 11.00
N ALA A 24 -19.94 -7.23 10.84
CA ALA A 24 -19.33 -8.29 11.61
C ALA A 24 -17.82 -8.07 11.55
N SER A 25 -17.18 -7.92 12.71
CA SER A 25 -15.75 -7.69 12.78
C SER A 25 -15.06 -8.89 12.17
N LEU A 26 -14.46 -8.69 10.99
CA LEU A 26 -13.71 -9.73 10.29
C LEU A 26 -12.58 -10.23 11.20
N GLN A 27 -12.59 -11.50 11.58
CA GLN A 27 -11.55 -12.04 12.45
C GLN A 27 -10.34 -12.42 11.61
N MET A 28 -9.31 -11.59 11.62
CA MET A 28 -8.07 -11.85 10.88
C MET A 28 -7.43 -13.18 11.33
N ALA A 29 -6.95 -13.95 10.37
CA ALA A 29 -6.25 -15.20 10.63
C ALA A 29 -4.91 -14.93 11.33
N LYS A 30 -4.36 -15.95 11.98
CA LYS A 30 -3.03 -15.86 12.59
C LYS A 30 -2.04 -16.67 11.78
N ILE A 31 -0.79 -16.22 11.75
CA ILE A 31 0.33 -16.91 11.11
C ILE A 31 1.49 -17.04 12.08
N ARG A 32 2.27 -18.11 11.94
CA ARG A 32 3.45 -18.38 12.76
C ARG A 32 4.64 -17.52 12.31
N ARG A 33 5.30 -16.84 13.24
CA ARG A 33 6.59 -16.18 13.02
C ARG A 33 7.77 -17.05 13.44
N GLU A 34 8.96 -16.64 13.01
CA GLU A 34 10.21 -17.17 13.51
C GLU A 34 10.27 -17.04 15.05
N GLY A 35 10.73 -18.08 15.75
CA GLY A 35 10.63 -18.18 17.22
C GLY A 35 9.30 -18.73 17.75
N GLY A 36 8.30 -18.92 16.87
CA GLY A 36 7.08 -19.68 17.16
C GLY A 36 5.93 -18.93 17.79
N SER A 37 6.04 -17.61 17.93
CA SER A 37 4.89 -16.74 18.21
C SER A 37 3.93 -16.69 17.02
N THR A 38 2.66 -16.40 17.28
CA THR A 38 1.67 -16.16 16.21
C THR A 38 1.36 -14.68 16.11
N VAL A 39 1.35 -14.13 14.89
CA VAL A 39 0.90 -12.76 14.62
C VAL A 39 -0.35 -12.78 13.77
N THR A 40 -1.07 -11.67 13.76
CA THR A 40 -2.24 -11.49 12.91
C THR A 40 -1.82 -11.26 11.46
N SER A 41 -2.38 -12.04 10.52
CA SER A 41 -2.24 -11.82 9.09
C SER A 41 -2.97 -10.56 8.66
N SER A 42 -2.45 -9.87 7.65
CA SER A 42 -3.12 -8.73 7.03
C SER A 42 -3.94 -9.13 5.80
N THR A 43 -3.74 -10.35 5.26
CA THR A 43 -4.32 -10.82 4.00
C THR A 43 -5.30 -11.99 4.15
N LEU A 44 -5.24 -12.73 5.26
CA LEU A 44 -6.13 -13.85 5.53
C LEU A 44 -7.08 -13.54 6.69
N ALA A 45 -8.33 -13.99 6.57
CA ALA A 45 -9.34 -13.83 7.60
C ALA A 45 -10.33 -14.99 7.66
N TRP A 46 -10.96 -15.14 8.82
CA TRP A 46 -12.04 -16.06 9.07
C TRP A 46 -13.37 -15.32 9.00
N VAL A 47 -14.31 -15.87 8.23
CA VAL A 47 -15.68 -15.35 8.10
C VAL A 47 -16.67 -16.45 8.42
N ALA A 48 -17.80 -16.10 9.03
CA ALA A 48 -18.84 -17.08 9.33
C ALA A 48 -19.34 -17.75 8.04
N GLY A 49 -19.34 -19.07 8.00
CA GLY A 49 -19.91 -19.87 6.92
C GLY A 49 -21.37 -20.19 7.22
N HIS A 50 -22.26 -20.03 6.24
CA HIS A 50 -23.70 -20.30 6.38
C HIS A 50 -24.17 -21.14 5.19
N GLY A 51 -24.57 -22.39 5.45
CA GLY A 51 -25.03 -23.30 4.41
C GLY A 51 -23.99 -23.56 3.32
N SER A 52 -24.44 -23.75 2.08
CA SER A 52 -23.60 -24.12 0.93
C SER A 52 -22.97 -22.95 0.18
N GLU A 53 -23.22 -21.70 0.59
CA GLU A 53 -22.70 -20.53 -0.11
C GLU A 53 -21.23 -20.29 0.24
N LEU A 54 -20.37 -20.26 -0.79
CA LEU A 54 -18.96 -19.97 -0.63
C LEU A 54 -18.73 -18.45 -0.61
N PRO A 55 -18.05 -17.91 0.41
CA PRO A 55 -17.68 -16.50 0.42
C PRO A 55 -16.69 -16.21 -0.71
N PRO A 56 -16.68 -14.98 -1.25
CA PRO A 56 -15.73 -14.60 -2.28
C PRO A 56 -14.30 -14.75 -1.76
N HIS A 57 -13.41 -15.26 -2.62
CA HIS A 57 -12.01 -15.51 -2.29
C HIS A 57 -11.78 -16.51 -1.14
N ALA A 58 -12.71 -17.47 -0.95
CA ALA A 58 -12.47 -18.61 -0.07
C ALA A 58 -11.18 -19.35 -0.47
N VAL A 59 -10.39 -19.72 0.55
CA VAL A 59 -9.13 -20.44 0.35
C VAL A 59 -9.44 -21.92 0.14
N VAL A 60 -9.19 -22.40 -1.06
CA VAL A 60 -9.40 -23.81 -1.44
C VAL A 60 -8.38 -24.71 -0.73
N VAL A 61 -8.82 -25.93 -0.38
CA VAL A 61 -7.93 -26.94 0.21
C VAL A 61 -7.02 -27.54 -0.86
N THR A 62 -7.54 -27.76 -2.05
CA THR A 62 -6.76 -28.26 -3.20
C THR A 62 -7.23 -27.59 -4.47
N GLU A 63 -6.32 -27.39 -5.42
CA GLU A 63 -6.65 -26.81 -6.73
C GLU A 63 -7.53 -27.75 -7.57
N ASN A 64 -7.48 -29.06 -7.30
CA ASN A 64 -8.27 -30.07 -8.02
C ASN A 64 -9.77 -30.03 -7.66
N ASP A 65 -10.12 -29.50 -6.49
CA ASP A 65 -11.49 -29.42 -5.99
C ASP A 65 -11.78 -28.03 -5.40
N PRO A 66 -12.16 -27.05 -6.25
CA PRO A 66 -12.45 -25.69 -5.82
C PRO A 66 -13.72 -25.58 -4.96
N ALA A 67 -14.54 -26.63 -4.87
CA ALA A 67 -15.71 -26.65 -3.99
C ALA A 67 -15.34 -26.95 -2.54
N THR A 68 -14.14 -27.48 -2.29
CA THR A 68 -13.63 -27.80 -0.96
C THR A 68 -12.72 -26.70 -0.44
N VAL A 69 -13.16 -25.99 0.61
CA VAL A 69 -12.46 -24.84 1.19
C VAL A 69 -12.09 -25.06 2.65
N TRP A 70 -11.09 -24.35 3.12
CA TRP A 70 -10.67 -24.40 4.51
C TRP A 70 -11.75 -23.87 5.44
N CYS A 71 -12.10 -24.65 6.45
CA CYS A 71 -13.00 -24.23 7.51
C CYS A 71 -12.39 -24.48 8.90
N ARG A 72 -12.96 -23.82 9.90
CA ARG A 72 -12.72 -24.13 11.30
C ARG A 72 -13.99 -24.05 12.12
N ALA A 73 -14.04 -24.80 13.20
CA ALA A 73 -15.14 -24.72 14.15
C ALA A 73 -14.64 -24.80 15.59
N GLU A 74 -15.36 -24.14 16.49
CA GLU A 74 -15.07 -24.16 17.91
C GLU A 74 -15.78 -25.34 18.59
N LYS A 75 -15.02 -26.19 19.29
CA LYS A 75 -15.57 -27.19 20.21
C LYS A 75 -14.78 -27.19 21.51
N HIS A 76 -15.49 -27.10 22.63
CA HIS A 76 -14.89 -27.00 23.96
C HIS A 76 -13.79 -25.94 24.05
N SER A 77 -14.07 -24.74 23.54
CA SER A 77 -13.14 -23.59 23.55
C SER A 77 -11.82 -23.80 22.79
N ASN A 78 -11.78 -24.78 21.88
CA ASN A 78 -10.65 -25.01 21.00
C ASN A 78 -11.11 -24.93 19.56
N TRP A 79 -10.37 -24.19 18.74
CA TRP A 79 -10.62 -24.15 17.30
C TRP A 79 -9.95 -25.34 16.61
N MET A 80 -10.70 -25.96 15.70
CA MET A 80 -10.23 -27.10 14.90
C MET A 80 -10.41 -26.77 13.44
N ALA A 81 -9.33 -26.89 12.66
CA ALA A 81 -9.40 -26.77 11.22
C ALA A 81 -9.82 -28.08 10.57
N GLY A 82 -10.43 -27.96 9.40
CA GLY A 82 -10.78 -29.04 8.51
C GLY A 82 -11.24 -28.48 7.16
N ALA A 83 -12.10 -29.23 6.48
CA ALA A 83 -12.58 -28.87 5.15
C ALA A 83 -14.10 -28.74 5.13
N MET A 84 -14.58 -27.71 4.44
CA MET A 84 -15.99 -27.56 4.12
C MET A 84 -16.24 -28.03 2.69
N HIS A 85 -17.22 -28.91 2.52
CA HIS A 85 -17.72 -29.37 1.22
C HIS A 85 -19.24 -29.37 1.24
N SER A 86 -19.87 -28.79 0.21
CA SER A 86 -21.33 -28.67 0.11
C SER A 86 -22.02 -28.09 1.36
N GLY A 87 -21.37 -27.12 2.02
CA GLY A 87 -21.89 -26.45 3.21
C GLY A 87 -21.75 -27.19 4.53
N VAL A 88 -21.09 -28.35 4.54
CA VAL A 88 -20.77 -29.08 5.78
C VAL A 88 -19.28 -28.97 6.07
N CYS A 89 -18.93 -28.35 7.19
CA CYS A 89 -17.57 -28.31 7.70
C CYS A 89 -17.26 -29.61 8.45
N THR A 90 -16.24 -30.34 7.99
CA THR A 90 -15.77 -31.59 8.60
C THR A 90 -14.44 -31.35 9.30
N VAL A 91 -14.40 -31.64 10.61
CA VAL A 91 -13.21 -31.37 11.45
C VAL A 91 -12.83 -32.60 12.28
N PRO A 92 -11.54 -32.86 12.53
CA PRO A 92 -11.10 -33.95 13.38
C PRO A 92 -11.21 -33.55 14.86
N PHE A 93 -11.89 -34.35 15.69
CA PHE A 93 -12.05 -34.12 17.13
C PHE A 93 -12.00 -35.41 17.94
N LEU A 94 -11.05 -35.51 18.88
CA LEU A 94 -10.89 -36.66 19.79
C LEU A 94 -10.91 -38.03 19.08
N GLY A 95 -10.35 -38.11 17.86
CA GLY A 95 -10.30 -39.34 17.07
C GLY A 95 -11.54 -39.62 16.21
N ASN A 96 -12.56 -38.78 16.28
CA ASN A 96 -13.78 -38.87 15.48
C ASN A 96 -13.89 -37.69 14.51
N VAL A 97 -14.56 -37.89 13.39
CA VAL A 97 -14.89 -36.82 12.43
C VAL A 97 -16.19 -36.15 12.88
N LEU A 98 -16.14 -34.85 13.15
CA LEU A 98 -17.34 -34.06 13.41
C LEU A 98 -17.80 -33.39 12.12
N ARG A 99 -19.10 -33.53 11.84
CA ARG A 99 -19.79 -32.83 10.75
C ARG A 99 -20.56 -31.65 11.34
N ILE A 100 -20.33 -30.46 10.82
CA ILE A 100 -20.85 -29.21 11.37
C ILE A 100 -21.52 -28.46 10.22
N GLU A 101 -22.84 -28.32 10.30
CA GLU A 101 -23.67 -27.64 9.29
C GLU A 101 -23.82 -26.14 9.60
N ASP A 102 -23.70 -25.76 10.87
CA ASP A 102 -23.85 -24.38 11.35
C ASP A 102 -22.73 -24.00 12.33
N ASN A 103 -22.47 -22.70 12.49
CA ASN A 103 -21.49 -22.14 13.43
C ASN A 103 -20.04 -22.59 13.17
N PHE A 104 -19.64 -22.56 11.90
CA PHE A 104 -18.26 -22.68 11.48
C PHE A 104 -17.80 -21.42 10.75
N GLU A 105 -16.50 -21.29 10.57
CA GLU A 105 -15.89 -20.19 9.85
C GLU A 105 -15.09 -20.72 8.65
N ILE A 106 -15.05 -19.95 7.59
CA ILE A 106 -14.34 -20.23 6.34
C ILE A 106 -13.14 -19.29 6.25
N LEU A 107 -11.99 -19.82 5.85
CA LEU A 107 -10.80 -19.02 5.58
C LEU A 107 -10.95 -18.31 4.23
N ILE A 108 -10.77 -17.00 4.21
CA ILE A 108 -10.82 -16.18 3.01
C ILE A 108 -9.53 -15.38 2.81
N SER A 109 -9.21 -15.13 1.55
CA SER A 109 -8.22 -14.16 1.11
C SER A 109 -8.88 -12.78 1.03
N VAL A 110 -8.53 -11.87 1.95
CA VAL A 110 -9.11 -10.53 2.05
C VAL A 110 -8.89 -9.78 0.75
N ASN A 111 -9.96 -9.50 0.02
CA ASN A 111 -9.93 -8.88 -1.31
C ASN A 111 -9.03 -9.61 -2.33
N GLY A 112 -8.88 -10.94 -2.20
CA GLY A 112 -8.02 -11.74 -3.07
C GLY A 112 -6.52 -11.37 -2.98
N SER A 113 -6.08 -10.87 -1.81
CA SER A 113 -4.70 -10.38 -1.62
C SER A 113 -3.71 -11.42 -1.12
N ALA A 114 -4.20 -12.47 -0.45
CA ALA A 114 -3.36 -13.54 0.06
C ALA A 114 -2.89 -14.44 -1.07
N ARG A 115 -1.59 -14.75 -1.07
CA ARG A 115 -1.03 -15.90 -1.77
C ARG A 115 -0.71 -16.95 -0.72
N VAL A 116 -1.20 -18.16 -0.93
CA VAL A 116 -0.93 -19.29 -0.04
C VAL A 116 -0.19 -20.37 -0.82
N ARG A 117 0.61 -21.16 -0.13
CA ARG A 117 1.28 -22.33 -0.68
C ARG A 117 1.35 -23.43 0.36
N TYR A 118 1.69 -24.62 -0.08
CA TYR A 118 1.89 -25.78 0.76
C TYR A 118 3.37 -26.03 0.99
N GLU A 119 3.77 -26.20 2.24
CA GLU A 119 5.12 -26.63 2.60
C GLU A 119 5.08 -28.01 3.24
N ASN A 120 5.93 -28.90 2.74
CA ASN A 120 6.08 -30.24 3.28
C ASN A 120 6.59 -30.14 4.73
N TRP A 121 5.93 -30.85 5.62
CA TRP A 121 6.28 -30.94 7.03
C TRP A 121 6.33 -32.39 7.47
N ASP A 122 7.31 -32.71 8.32
CA ASP A 122 7.41 -33.99 9.01
C ASP A 122 7.59 -33.78 10.51
N ARG A 123 7.40 -34.84 11.30
CA ARG A 123 7.52 -34.84 12.77
C ARG A 123 8.88 -34.40 13.33
N TYR A 124 9.93 -34.37 12.51
CA TYR A 124 11.28 -33.94 12.89
C TYR A 124 11.53 -32.47 12.58
N LEU A 125 10.72 -31.87 11.69
CA LEU A 125 10.76 -30.47 11.34
C LEU A 125 9.90 -29.61 12.30
N ALA A 126 10.36 -28.40 12.54
CA ALA A 126 9.51 -27.39 13.16
C ALA A 126 8.38 -26.99 12.17
N PRO A 127 7.20 -26.59 12.66
CA PRO A 127 6.18 -26.03 11.78
C PRO A 127 6.74 -24.84 11.00
N PRO A 128 6.45 -24.74 9.69
CA PRO A 128 7.08 -23.78 8.80
C PRO A 128 6.76 -22.33 9.18
N HIS A 129 7.61 -21.41 8.71
CA HIS A 129 7.35 -19.98 8.83
C HIS A 129 6.08 -19.61 8.07
N ASN A 130 5.32 -18.64 8.58
CA ASN A 130 4.02 -18.20 8.06
C ASN A 130 2.94 -19.30 7.97
N ALA A 131 3.09 -20.40 8.73
CA ALA A 131 2.04 -21.41 8.86
C ALA A 131 0.73 -20.78 9.36
N VAL A 132 -0.35 -20.99 8.61
CA VAL A 132 -1.68 -20.45 8.92
C VAL A 132 -2.26 -21.21 10.10
N SER A 133 -2.74 -20.48 11.10
CA SER A 133 -3.21 -21.00 12.38
C SER A 133 -4.74 -21.10 12.39
N ALA A 134 -5.23 -22.28 12.76
CA ALA A 134 -6.63 -22.50 13.13
C ALA A 134 -6.92 -21.91 14.52
N ASP A 135 -5.95 -22.14 15.41
CA ASP A 135 -5.91 -21.70 16.81
C ASP A 135 -4.45 -21.41 17.20
N THR A 136 -4.23 -20.75 18.34
CA THR A 136 -2.93 -20.39 18.92
C THR A 136 -1.84 -21.48 18.86
N LYS A 137 -2.22 -22.77 18.86
CA LYS A 137 -1.29 -23.91 18.86
C LYS A 137 -1.56 -24.93 17.76
N ARG A 138 -2.39 -24.61 16.76
CA ARG A 138 -2.79 -25.54 15.69
C ARG A 138 -2.69 -24.87 14.33
N PHE A 139 -2.05 -25.55 13.38
CA PHE A 139 -1.83 -25.04 12.03
C PHE A 139 -2.62 -25.85 11.00
N LEU A 140 -3.01 -25.24 9.90
CA LEU A 140 -3.76 -25.91 8.83
C LEU A 140 -2.84 -26.92 8.13
N ALA A 141 -3.29 -28.16 8.01
CA ALA A 141 -2.52 -29.24 7.42
C ALA A 141 -3.38 -30.12 6.52
N VAL A 142 -2.84 -30.51 5.37
CA VAL A 142 -3.49 -31.33 4.37
C VAL A 142 -2.56 -32.45 3.90
N ARG A 143 -3.14 -33.56 3.46
CA ARG A 143 -2.43 -34.60 2.71
C ARG A 143 -3.32 -35.05 1.55
N GLU A 144 -2.71 -35.45 0.45
CA GLU A 144 -3.44 -36.10 -0.63
C GLU A 144 -3.97 -37.46 -0.13
N GLY A 145 -5.27 -37.70 -0.30
CA GLY A 145 -5.90 -38.98 0.06
C GLY A 145 -5.75 -40.02 -1.05
N GLU A 146 -6.03 -41.29 -0.73
CA GLU A 146 -5.99 -42.39 -1.70
C GLU A 146 -7.02 -42.26 -2.84
N ASP A 147 -8.14 -41.56 -2.58
CA ASP A 147 -9.23 -41.34 -3.54
C ASP A 147 -9.17 -39.96 -4.22
N ASP A 148 -7.98 -39.33 -4.31
CA ASP A 148 -7.77 -37.94 -4.75
C ASP A 148 -8.51 -36.85 -3.91
N PHE A 149 -9.28 -37.26 -2.90
CA PHE A 149 -9.91 -36.34 -1.95
C PHE A 149 -8.89 -35.82 -0.94
N PRO A 150 -8.77 -34.49 -0.75
CA PRO A 150 -7.81 -33.92 0.18
C PRO A 150 -8.21 -34.24 1.62
N GLN A 151 -7.28 -34.81 2.38
CA GLN A 151 -7.44 -35.05 3.80
C GLN A 151 -7.00 -33.80 4.57
N ALA A 152 -7.96 -32.93 4.88
CA ALA A 152 -7.71 -31.69 5.62
C ALA A 152 -7.86 -31.87 7.13
N GLY A 153 -7.12 -31.07 7.89
CA GLY A 153 -7.22 -31.05 9.33
C GLY A 153 -6.24 -30.05 9.95
N PHE A 154 -5.59 -30.44 11.04
CA PHE A 154 -4.63 -29.58 11.71
C PHE A 154 -3.35 -30.30 12.15
N LEU A 155 -2.25 -29.56 12.12
CA LEU A 155 -0.98 -29.91 12.75
C LEU A 155 -1.00 -29.49 14.22
N ALA A 156 -0.68 -30.43 15.11
CA ALA A 156 -0.48 -30.22 16.54
C ALA A 156 1.03 -30.29 16.87
N PRO A 157 1.75 -29.15 16.95
CA PRO A 157 3.21 -29.14 17.13
C PRO A 157 3.68 -29.81 18.42
N HIS A 158 2.87 -29.72 19.48
CA HIS A 158 3.17 -30.32 20.78
C HIS A 158 3.13 -31.86 20.75
N GLU A 159 2.27 -32.43 19.89
CA GLU A 159 2.19 -33.88 19.67
C GLU A 159 3.14 -34.34 18.56
N ARG A 160 3.68 -33.41 17.76
CA ARG A 160 4.44 -33.67 16.53
C ARG A 160 3.69 -34.59 15.56
N ARG A 161 2.39 -34.36 15.41
CA ARG A 161 1.50 -35.10 14.51
C ARG A 161 0.47 -34.18 13.88
N ALA A 162 0.07 -34.50 12.65
CA ALA A 162 -1.12 -33.92 12.04
C ALA A 162 -2.32 -34.86 12.24
N HIS A 163 -3.48 -34.27 12.51
CA HIS A 163 -4.76 -34.96 12.66
C HIS A 163 -5.60 -34.59 11.45
N LEU A 164 -5.82 -35.55 10.55
CA LEU A 164 -6.46 -35.33 9.26
C LEU A 164 -7.76 -36.14 9.17
N VAL A 165 -8.75 -35.59 8.46
CA VAL A 165 -10.01 -36.28 8.18
C VAL A 165 -9.82 -37.20 6.98
N ALA A 166 -9.97 -38.51 7.19
CA ALA A 166 -9.90 -39.55 6.16
C ALA A 166 -11.25 -40.29 6.12
N GLY A 167 -12.18 -39.78 5.30
CA GLY A 167 -13.55 -40.29 5.24
C GLY A 167 -14.28 -40.09 6.58
N THR A 168 -14.57 -41.19 7.28
CA THR A 168 -15.24 -41.19 8.59
C THR A 168 -14.27 -41.31 9.77
N ALA A 169 -12.98 -41.51 9.51
CA ALA A 169 -11.96 -41.68 10.52
C ALA A 169 -11.04 -40.46 10.61
N VAL A 170 -10.41 -40.27 11.77
CA VAL A 170 -9.32 -39.32 11.94
C VAL A 170 -8.01 -40.07 11.91
N GLU A 171 -7.16 -39.74 10.95
CA GLU A 171 -5.81 -40.31 10.84
C GLU A 171 -4.80 -39.40 11.53
N LYS A 172 -3.89 -40.01 12.29
CA LYS A 172 -2.76 -39.32 12.91
C LYS A 172 -1.51 -39.63 12.11
N VAL A 173 -0.96 -38.61 11.47
CA VAL A 173 0.13 -38.77 10.50
C VAL A 173 1.37 -38.03 10.96
N ASP A 174 2.52 -38.59 10.61
CA ASP A 174 3.84 -38.04 10.94
C ASP A 174 4.37 -37.10 9.84
N GLU A 175 3.69 -37.04 8.69
CA GLU A 175 4.03 -36.21 7.52
C GLU A 175 2.75 -35.59 6.93
N ALA A 176 2.81 -34.30 6.57
CA ALA A 176 1.69 -33.57 5.96
C ALA A 176 2.19 -32.29 5.27
N ASN A 177 1.34 -31.69 4.44
CA ASN A 177 1.56 -30.38 3.86
C ASN A 177 0.89 -29.31 4.71
N VAL A 178 1.65 -28.31 5.15
CA VAL A 178 1.13 -27.21 5.97
C VAL A 178 0.82 -26.03 5.07
N LEU A 179 -0.36 -25.43 5.26
CA LEU A 179 -0.73 -24.20 4.56
C LEU A 179 0.08 -23.04 5.14
N VAL A 180 0.86 -22.37 4.29
CA VAL A 180 1.64 -21.19 4.65
C VAL A 180 1.20 -19.99 3.81
N GLU A 181 1.21 -18.82 4.42
CA GLU A 181 1.02 -17.55 3.73
C GLU A 181 2.34 -17.09 3.11
N ASP A 182 2.34 -16.82 1.81
CA ASP A 182 3.50 -16.28 1.10
C ASP A 182 3.45 -14.75 1.16
N GLU A 183 4.46 -14.14 1.77
CA GLU A 183 4.54 -12.70 1.97
C GLU A 183 5.20 -12.02 0.76
N PRO A 184 4.65 -10.92 0.24
CA PRO A 184 5.30 -10.18 -0.84
C PRO A 184 6.56 -9.48 -0.33
N GLU A 185 7.54 -9.31 -1.21
CA GLU A 185 8.77 -8.57 -0.93
C GLU A 185 8.61 -7.06 -1.16
N ARG A 186 7.78 -6.68 -2.12
CA ARG A 186 7.48 -5.28 -2.45
C ARG A 186 6.14 -5.11 -3.15
N TYR A 187 5.69 -3.87 -3.22
CA TYR A 187 4.53 -3.46 -4.01
C TYR A 187 4.92 -2.59 -5.20
N ASP A 188 4.11 -2.63 -6.26
CA ASP A 188 4.15 -1.70 -7.39
C ASP A 188 2.73 -1.15 -7.61
N LEU A 189 2.56 0.16 -7.43
CA LEU A 189 1.28 0.86 -7.59
C LEU A 189 1.29 1.66 -8.90
N ARG A 190 0.41 1.28 -9.82
CA ARG A 190 0.27 1.90 -11.14
C ARG A 190 -1.17 2.24 -11.48
N ALA A 191 -1.36 2.88 -12.63
CA ALA A 191 -2.67 3.22 -13.19
C ALA A 191 -3.56 3.97 -12.18
N ILE A 192 -2.95 4.92 -11.47
CA ILE A 192 -3.60 5.68 -10.41
C ILE A 192 -4.56 6.68 -11.04
N SER A 193 -5.79 6.70 -10.55
CA SER A 193 -6.80 7.68 -10.89
C SER A 193 -7.30 8.33 -9.60
N MET A 194 -7.06 9.63 -9.46
CA MET A 194 -7.53 10.42 -8.31
C MET A 194 -8.99 10.83 -8.54
N ASP A 195 -9.84 10.68 -7.53
CA ASP A 195 -11.21 11.21 -7.56
C ASP A 195 -11.16 12.73 -7.39
N THR A 196 -11.24 13.46 -8.51
CA THR A 196 -11.18 14.92 -8.55
C THR A 196 -12.36 15.59 -7.84
N SER A 197 -13.49 14.89 -7.68
CA SER A 197 -14.68 15.43 -7.04
C SER A 197 -14.56 15.53 -5.51
N ARG A 198 -13.66 14.73 -4.91
CA ARG A 198 -13.47 14.61 -3.46
C ARG A 198 -12.09 15.05 -2.99
N ILE A 199 -11.43 15.92 -3.74
CA ILE A 199 -10.11 16.43 -3.34
C ILE A 199 -10.27 17.58 -2.34
N SER A 200 -9.70 17.40 -1.16
CA SER A 200 -9.47 18.49 -0.21
C SER A 200 -8.08 19.09 -0.43
N LYS A 201 -8.00 20.42 -0.54
CA LYS A 201 -6.74 21.16 -0.65
C LYS A 201 -6.70 22.24 0.41
N THR A 202 -5.66 22.24 1.22
CA THR A 202 -5.39 23.33 2.17
C THR A 202 -3.99 23.89 1.90
N HIS A 203 -3.86 25.19 2.10
CA HIS A 203 -2.61 25.94 1.91
C HIS A 203 -2.20 26.53 3.25
N GLU A 204 -0.93 26.36 3.60
CA GLU A 204 -0.36 26.90 4.83
C GLU A 204 0.95 27.61 4.50
N ASP A 205 1.03 28.88 4.88
CA ASP A 205 2.25 29.68 4.75
C ASP A 205 3.10 29.48 6.02
N SER A 206 4.36 29.12 5.84
CA SER A 206 5.32 28.92 6.92
C SER A 206 6.61 29.68 6.63
N VAL A 207 7.21 30.29 7.66
CA VAL A 207 8.55 30.89 7.54
C VAL A 207 9.56 29.75 7.62
N LEU A 208 10.25 29.50 6.52
CA LEU A 208 11.18 28.38 6.40
C LEU A 208 12.62 28.79 6.75
N ALA A 209 12.98 30.04 6.46
CA ALA A 209 14.28 30.58 6.83
C ALA A 209 14.22 32.11 7.00
N GLU A 210 15.16 32.64 7.79
CA GLU A 210 15.41 34.08 7.90
C GLU A 210 16.90 34.35 7.59
N ALA A 211 17.16 35.50 6.99
CA ALA A 211 18.49 36.00 6.64
C ALA A 211 18.57 37.53 6.81
N MET A 212 19.79 38.06 6.83
CA MET A 212 20.04 39.50 6.97
C MET A 212 21.11 39.94 5.98
N LEU A 213 20.68 40.71 4.97
CA LEU A 213 21.58 41.31 4.00
C LEU A 213 22.06 42.66 4.55
N LEU A 214 23.37 42.87 4.64
CA LEU A 214 23.96 44.06 5.25
C LEU A 214 24.92 44.74 4.26
N ASN A 215 24.80 46.07 4.13
CA ASN A 215 25.76 46.91 3.42
C ASN A 215 26.41 47.91 4.41
N PRO A 216 27.49 47.52 5.10
CA PRO A 216 28.23 48.44 5.97
C PRO A 216 29.12 49.43 5.19
N GLY A 217 29.21 49.28 3.85
CA GLY A 217 30.10 50.08 3.02
C GLY A 217 29.62 51.52 2.83
N PRO A 218 30.51 52.40 2.31
CA PRO A 218 30.22 53.81 2.07
C PRO A 218 29.44 54.07 0.77
N SER A 219 29.24 53.06 -0.07
CA SER A 219 28.53 53.15 -1.36
C SER A 219 27.35 52.18 -1.43
N ARG A 220 26.38 52.48 -2.31
CA ARG A 220 25.30 51.53 -2.65
C ARG A 220 25.90 50.25 -3.24
N GLN A 221 25.44 49.09 -2.78
CA GLN A 221 25.94 47.79 -3.21
C GLN A 221 24.78 46.78 -3.33
N ARG A 222 24.82 45.94 -4.36
CA ARG A 222 24.00 44.72 -4.45
C ARG A 222 24.58 43.68 -3.51
N VAL A 223 23.90 43.44 -2.41
CA VAL A 223 24.30 42.43 -1.43
C VAL A 223 23.64 41.12 -1.84
N VAL A 224 24.43 40.06 -1.85
CA VAL A 224 24.03 38.73 -2.30
C VAL A 224 24.41 37.73 -1.22
N GLU A 225 23.47 36.88 -0.81
CA GLU A 225 23.65 35.82 0.18
C GLU A 225 22.99 34.54 -0.32
N ASP A 226 23.73 33.43 -0.29
CA ASP A 226 23.18 32.11 -0.61
C ASP A 226 22.49 31.52 0.61
N ARG A 227 21.28 31.00 0.44
CA ARG A 227 20.49 30.44 1.54
C ARG A 227 19.87 29.11 1.15
N GLU A 228 20.16 28.11 1.98
CA GLU A 228 19.56 26.79 1.90
C GLU A 228 18.29 26.72 2.75
N VAL A 229 17.25 26.11 2.18
CA VAL A 229 15.96 25.87 2.81
C VAL A 229 15.59 24.40 2.65
N VAL A 230 15.47 23.70 3.78
CA VAL A 230 14.98 22.32 3.81
C VAL A 230 13.46 22.35 3.95
N VAL A 231 12.76 21.75 2.99
CA VAL A 231 11.30 21.65 3.00
C VAL A 231 10.91 20.20 3.13
N ARG A 232 10.13 19.93 4.19
CA ARG A 232 9.55 18.60 4.43
C ARG A 232 8.43 18.36 3.43
N GLN A 233 8.62 17.37 2.57
CA GLN A 233 7.56 16.84 1.73
C GLN A 233 7.06 15.54 2.35
N MET A 234 5.75 15.31 2.34
CA MET A 234 5.16 14.08 2.87
C MET A 234 4.28 13.41 1.83
N SER A 235 4.42 12.09 1.69
CA SER A 235 3.60 11.28 0.79
C SER A 235 3.09 10.02 1.50
N TYR A 236 1.78 9.83 1.47
CA TYR A 236 1.09 8.70 2.08
C TYR A 236 0.07 8.12 1.10
N TRP A 237 0.11 6.79 0.91
CA TRP A 237 -0.75 6.07 -0.05
C TRP A 237 -1.82 5.19 0.62
N GLY A 238 -2.09 5.45 1.91
CA GLY A 238 -3.15 4.74 2.62
C GLY A 238 -2.73 3.36 3.11
N LEU A 239 -3.49 2.85 4.09
CA LEU A 239 -3.45 1.46 4.51
C LEU A 239 -4.67 0.75 3.93
N ILE A 240 -4.43 -0.31 3.16
CA ILE A 240 -5.48 -1.06 2.48
C ILE A 240 -5.57 -2.46 3.08
N LYS A 241 -6.79 -2.92 3.35
CA LYS A 241 -7.00 -4.29 3.84
C LYS A 241 -6.44 -5.29 2.83
N GLY A 242 -5.74 -6.31 3.33
CA GLY A 242 -5.01 -7.21 2.45
C GLY A 242 -3.67 -6.68 1.96
N THR A 243 -2.99 -5.82 2.74
CA THR A 243 -1.63 -5.38 2.43
C THR A 243 -0.76 -5.36 3.68
N TYR A 244 0.53 -5.63 3.49
CA TYR A 244 1.55 -5.54 4.53
C TYR A 244 2.08 -4.11 4.63
N THR A 245 2.02 -3.53 5.82
CA THR A 245 2.65 -2.22 6.09
C THR A 245 4.17 -2.37 6.19
N GLY A 246 4.90 -1.33 5.79
CA GLY A 246 6.35 -1.30 5.96
C GLY A 246 7.14 -1.96 4.83
N LEU A 247 6.48 -2.52 3.82
CA LEU A 247 7.16 -3.06 2.64
C LEU A 247 7.58 -1.94 1.68
N PRO A 248 8.72 -2.09 0.97
CA PRO A 248 9.07 -1.23 -0.15
C PRO A 248 7.94 -1.18 -1.19
N ALA A 249 7.68 0.00 -1.72
CA ALA A 249 6.66 0.24 -2.73
C ALA A 249 7.20 1.18 -3.80
N HIS A 250 7.08 0.76 -5.04
CA HIS A 250 7.29 1.62 -6.20
C HIS A 250 5.95 2.21 -6.62
N VAL A 251 5.86 3.52 -6.76
CA VAL A 251 4.61 4.21 -7.10
C VAL A 251 4.80 5.09 -8.31
N VAL A 252 3.97 4.86 -9.33
CA VAL A 252 3.96 5.64 -10.56
C VAL A 252 2.78 6.62 -10.51
N SER A 253 3.10 7.89 -10.33
CA SER A 253 2.10 8.97 -10.23
C SER A 253 1.28 9.11 -11.52
N PRO A 254 0.02 9.58 -11.44
CA PRO A 254 -0.77 9.82 -12.63
C PRO A 254 -0.15 10.90 -13.54
N PRO A 255 -0.41 10.87 -14.85
CA PRO A 255 -0.08 11.97 -15.76
C PRO A 255 -0.66 13.31 -15.25
N PRO A 256 -0.01 14.46 -15.52
CA PRO A 256 0.97 14.68 -16.59
C PRO A 256 2.45 14.46 -16.20
N GLU A 257 2.78 14.43 -14.91
CA GLU A 257 4.18 14.45 -14.44
C GLU A 257 4.80 13.04 -14.37
N ALA A 258 3.98 11.98 -14.34
CA ALA A 258 4.39 10.56 -14.32
C ALA A 258 5.60 10.28 -13.42
N GLU A 259 5.63 10.92 -12.25
CA GLU A 259 6.74 10.81 -11.30
C GLU A 259 6.73 9.43 -10.65
N GLU A 260 7.84 8.72 -10.82
CA GLU A 260 8.11 7.44 -10.17
C GLU A 260 8.79 7.69 -8.82
N ARG A 261 8.29 7.05 -7.77
CA ARG A 261 8.84 7.18 -6.41
C ARG A 261 8.95 5.83 -5.73
N ASP A 262 10.07 5.62 -5.06
CA ASP A 262 10.26 4.52 -4.13
C ASP A 262 9.92 4.99 -2.72
N LEU A 263 9.02 4.27 -2.07
CA LEU A 263 8.37 4.62 -0.81
C LEU A 263 8.27 3.38 0.07
N VAL A 264 7.85 3.57 1.30
CA VAL A 264 7.42 2.51 2.20
C VAL A 264 5.89 2.49 2.26
N TRP A 265 5.28 1.33 2.04
CA TRP A 265 3.83 1.16 1.95
C TRP A 265 3.14 1.35 3.31
N GLY A 266 1.98 1.99 3.29
CA GLY A 266 1.14 2.15 4.48
C GLY A 266 1.72 3.05 5.57
N VAL A 267 2.81 3.77 5.29
CA VAL A 267 3.42 4.75 6.21
C VAL A 267 3.56 6.11 5.56
N ARG A 268 3.66 7.16 6.37
CA ARG A 268 3.89 8.53 5.89
C ARG A 268 5.37 8.66 5.53
N ASN A 269 5.66 8.78 4.24
CA ASN A 269 7.02 8.91 3.75
C ASN A 269 7.41 10.38 3.79
N GLU A 270 8.50 10.70 4.47
CA GLU A 270 9.11 12.03 4.47
C GLU A 270 10.17 12.07 3.36
N LEU A 271 10.01 13.01 2.43
CA LEU A 271 10.82 13.19 1.23
C LEU A 271 11.46 14.58 1.28
N ASP A 272 12.29 14.83 2.29
CA ASP A 272 12.92 16.14 2.49
C ASP A 272 13.61 16.63 1.21
N ARG A 273 13.26 17.84 0.76
CA ARG A 273 13.86 18.50 -0.39
C ARG A 273 14.62 19.72 0.07
N VAL A 274 15.82 19.87 -0.47
CA VAL A 274 16.68 21.02 -0.23
C VAL A 274 16.53 21.99 -1.39
N TYR A 275 16.21 23.24 -1.09
CA TYR A 275 16.18 24.35 -2.04
C TYR A 275 17.31 25.31 -1.69
N GLN A 276 18.22 25.56 -2.63
CA GLN A 276 19.26 26.57 -2.51
C GLN A 276 18.90 27.73 -3.41
N ASP A 277 18.74 28.91 -2.82
CA ASP A 277 18.36 30.12 -3.54
C ASP A 277 19.26 31.29 -3.15
N LEU A 278 19.54 32.13 -4.14
CA LEU A 278 20.35 33.33 -4.00
C LEU A 278 19.46 34.51 -3.59
N LEU A 279 19.64 35.02 -2.38
CA LEU A 279 18.98 36.22 -1.89
C LEU A 279 19.78 37.44 -2.31
N GLU A 280 19.11 38.43 -2.90
CA GLU A 280 19.79 39.62 -3.40
C GLU A 280 18.96 40.89 -3.20
N TYR A 281 19.64 41.98 -2.84
CA TYR A 281 19.01 43.28 -2.64
C TYR A 281 19.99 44.43 -2.83
N ASP A 282 19.54 45.51 -3.47
CA ASP A 282 20.33 46.72 -3.68
C ASP A 282 20.22 47.67 -2.47
N LEU A 283 21.22 47.63 -1.59
CA LEU A 283 21.20 48.37 -0.33
C LEU A 283 21.96 49.71 -0.41
N PRO A 284 21.37 50.82 0.07
CA PRO A 284 22.10 52.06 0.36
C PRO A 284 23.25 51.85 1.37
N PRO A 285 24.23 52.77 1.43
CA PRO A 285 25.34 52.66 2.36
C PRO A 285 24.87 52.72 3.83
N GLY A 286 25.46 51.88 4.68
CA GLY A 286 25.14 51.80 6.11
C GLY A 286 23.75 51.24 6.43
N THR A 287 23.15 50.49 5.51
CA THR A 287 21.80 49.91 5.68
C THR A 287 21.79 48.38 5.60
N GLY A 288 20.78 47.77 6.18
CA GLY A 288 20.51 46.34 6.09
C GLY A 288 19.03 46.07 5.81
N VAL A 289 18.73 44.84 5.39
CA VAL A 289 17.35 44.36 5.21
C VAL A 289 17.21 42.97 5.83
N LYS A 290 16.08 42.71 6.49
CA LYS A 290 15.73 41.38 6.98
C LYS A 290 14.94 40.67 5.89
N VAL A 291 15.34 39.44 5.58
CA VAL A 291 14.70 38.63 4.56
C VAL A 291 14.05 37.43 5.23
N LYS A 292 12.75 37.22 4.96
CA LYS A 292 12.01 36.03 5.38
C LYS A 292 11.70 35.19 4.16
N MET A 293 12.17 33.95 4.15
CA MET A 293 11.79 32.97 3.13
C MET A 293 10.52 32.28 3.61
N ILE A 294 9.41 32.55 2.93
CA ILE A 294 8.08 32.03 3.25
C ILE A 294 7.72 30.98 2.21
N GLY A 295 7.47 29.76 2.67
CA GLY A 295 6.97 28.67 1.86
C GLY A 295 5.47 28.47 2.04
N THR A 296 4.73 28.43 0.96
CA THR A 296 3.35 27.95 0.94
C THR A 296 3.36 26.44 0.68
N VAL A 297 3.05 25.66 1.71
CA VAL A 297 2.89 24.21 1.62
C VAL A 297 1.43 23.92 1.30
N ARG A 298 1.19 23.05 0.31
CA ARG A 298 -0.15 22.56 -0.01
C ARG A 298 -0.28 21.13 0.51
N LYS A 299 -1.28 20.94 1.37
CA LYS A 299 -1.76 19.62 1.76
C LYS A 299 -2.91 19.23 0.86
N THR A 300 -2.78 18.09 0.22
CA THR A 300 -3.78 17.50 -0.67
C THR A 300 -4.20 16.16 -0.10
N GLU A 301 -5.50 15.97 0.07
CA GLU A 301 -6.10 14.71 0.46
C GLU A 301 -7.11 14.28 -0.60
N ALA A 302 -6.93 13.09 -1.16
CA ALA A 302 -7.75 12.59 -2.26
C ALA A 302 -7.96 11.08 -2.16
N GLN A 303 -9.15 10.60 -2.52
CA GLN A 303 -9.34 9.18 -2.76
C GLN A 303 -8.76 8.81 -4.12
N TYR A 304 -8.20 7.62 -4.23
CA TYR A 304 -7.66 7.11 -5.49
C TYR A 304 -8.13 5.68 -5.76
N VAL A 305 -8.15 5.34 -7.04
CA VAL A 305 -8.26 3.97 -7.54
C VAL A 305 -6.98 3.65 -8.31
N GLY A 306 -6.39 2.49 -8.08
CA GLY A 306 -5.14 2.09 -8.75
C GLY A 306 -4.98 0.58 -8.83
N THR A 307 -4.00 0.13 -9.59
CA THR A 307 -3.61 -1.29 -9.67
C THR A 307 -2.40 -1.52 -8.78
N LEU A 308 -2.59 -2.31 -7.72
CA LEU A 308 -1.52 -2.73 -6.83
C LEU A 308 -1.03 -4.11 -7.25
N THR A 309 0.26 -4.21 -7.54
CA THR A 309 0.94 -5.46 -7.87
C THR A 309 1.84 -5.86 -6.70
N ALA A 310 1.57 -7.01 -6.11
CA ALA A 310 2.44 -7.64 -5.12
C ALA A 310 3.50 -8.47 -5.84
N VAL A 311 4.77 -8.28 -5.51
CA VAL A 311 5.89 -9.06 -6.07
C VAL A 311 6.46 -9.98 -4.99
N TYR A 312 6.54 -11.27 -5.28
CA TYR A 312 7.00 -12.29 -4.34
C TYR A 312 8.46 -12.69 -4.58
N LYS A 313 9.02 -13.44 -3.63
CA LYS A 313 10.42 -13.89 -3.65
C LYS A 313 10.78 -14.75 -4.86
N ASP A 314 9.82 -15.49 -5.40
CA ASP A 314 9.99 -16.29 -6.62
C ASP A 314 9.89 -15.45 -7.91
N GLY A 315 9.70 -14.14 -7.80
CA GLY A 315 9.53 -13.21 -8.92
C GLY A 315 8.12 -13.21 -9.52
N SER A 316 7.22 -14.07 -9.05
CA SER A 316 5.82 -14.04 -9.46
C SER A 316 5.13 -12.77 -8.96
N GLN A 317 4.03 -12.42 -9.62
CA GLN A 317 3.31 -11.18 -9.38
C GLN A 317 1.80 -11.44 -9.28
N THR A 318 1.14 -10.71 -8.38
CA THR A 318 -0.33 -10.71 -8.26
C THR A 318 -0.81 -9.28 -8.28
N SER A 319 -1.64 -8.94 -9.27
CA SER A 319 -2.19 -7.59 -9.44
C SER A 319 -3.67 -7.55 -9.10
N ARG A 320 -4.09 -6.50 -8.40
CA ARG A 320 -5.51 -6.23 -8.12
C ARG A 320 -5.81 -4.74 -8.13
N VAL A 321 -7.04 -4.40 -8.48
CA VAL A 321 -7.52 -3.02 -8.34
C VAL A 321 -7.81 -2.73 -6.88
N ILE A 322 -7.33 -1.59 -6.40
CA ILE A 322 -7.48 -1.11 -5.04
C ILE A 322 -8.08 0.28 -5.03
N GLN A 323 -8.76 0.61 -3.95
CA GLN A 323 -9.18 1.97 -3.62
C GLN A 323 -8.54 2.37 -2.29
N GLY A 324 -7.97 3.57 -2.24
CA GLY A 324 -7.27 4.07 -1.08
C GLY A 324 -7.40 5.57 -0.88
N LEU A 325 -6.77 6.06 0.19
CA LEU A 325 -6.64 7.47 0.49
C LEU A 325 -5.19 7.89 0.26
N HIS A 326 -4.99 8.93 -0.54
CA HIS A 326 -3.70 9.55 -0.76
C HIS A 326 -3.63 10.89 -0.03
N ILE A 327 -2.54 11.11 0.70
CA ILE A 327 -2.22 12.39 1.33
C ILE A 327 -0.84 12.83 0.84
N ASP A 328 -0.77 14.04 0.31
CA ASP A 328 0.46 14.66 -0.21
C ASP A 328 0.60 16.06 0.36
N GLU A 329 1.75 16.33 0.99
CA GLU A 329 2.12 17.65 1.49
C GLU A 329 3.39 18.07 0.75
N ARG A 330 3.31 19.15 -0.03
CA ARG A 330 4.45 19.64 -0.83
C ARG A 330 4.50 21.15 -0.92
N LEU A 331 5.70 21.69 -1.15
CA LEU A 331 5.92 23.09 -1.44
C LEU A 331 5.28 23.48 -2.77
N VAL A 332 4.45 24.53 -2.77
CA VAL A 332 3.84 25.06 -4.00
C VAL A 332 4.43 26.41 -4.37
N LEU A 333 4.82 27.22 -3.39
CA LEU A 333 5.40 28.53 -3.60
C LEU A 333 6.50 28.77 -2.55
N LEU A 334 7.65 29.26 -2.99
CA LEU A 334 8.68 29.82 -2.11
C LEU A 334 8.87 31.28 -2.50
N ARG A 335 8.76 32.19 -1.54
CA ARG A 335 8.97 33.62 -1.75
C ARG A 335 9.88 34.21 -0.68
N ALA A 336 10.72 35.15 -1.06
CA ALA A 336 11.48 35.98 -0.15
C ALA A 336 10.74 37.30 0.08
N GLN A 337 10.36 37.57 1.32
CA GLN A 337 9.80 38.85 1.77
C GLN A 337 10.91 39.67 2.42
N TYR A 338 11.26 40.79 1.78
CA TYR A 338 12.26 41.75 2.22
C TYR A 338 11.57 42.83 3.04
N SER A 339 12.02 43.03 4.27
CA SER A 339 11.55 44.14 5.10
C SER A 339 11.91 45.49 4.47
N PRO A 340 11.31 46.60 4.94
CA PRO A 340 11.88 47.91 4.71
C PRO A 340 13.36 47.92 5.14
N PRO A 341 14.29 48.49 4.32
CA PRO A 341 15.68 48.70 4.71
C PRO A 341 15.76 49.53 5.99
N TYR A 342 16.75 49.26 6.84
CA TYR A 342 16.99 50.00 8.05
C TYR A 342 18.46 50.39 8.16
N PHE A 343 18.75 51.51 8.80
CA PHE A 343 20.12 51.91 9.10
C PHE A 343 20.72 50.99 10.15
N ILE A 344 21.90 50.42 9.88
CA ILE A 344 22.54 49.41 10.75
C ILE A 344 22.89 50.00 12.13
N HIS A 345 23.24 51.28 12.19
CA HIS A 345 23.73 51.93 13.41
C HIS A 345 22.64 52.27 14.44
N ASN A 346 21.40 52.47 14.00
CA ASN A 346 20.31 52.94 14.88
C ASN A 346 18.98 52.17 14.69
N ASN A 347 18.93 51.21 13.76
CA ASN A 347 17.73 50.44 13.39
C ASN A 347 16.52 51.29 12.93
N THR A 348 16.73 52.55 12.52
CA THR A 348 15.64 53.36 11.95
C THR A 348 15.33 52.88 10.54
N GLN A 349 14.05 52.62 10.28
CA GLN A 349 13.57 52.17 8.98
C GLN A 349 13.59 53.32 7.97
N LEU A 350 14.02 53.02 6.75
CA LEU A 350 13.91 53.92 5.61
C LEU A 350 12.47 53.84 5.05
N ASP A 351 12.03 54.94 4.46
CA ASP A 351 10.74 55.03 3.75
C ASP A 351 10.82 54.37 2.37
N ILE A 352 11.17 53.08 2.36
CA ILE A 352 11.20 52.22 1.17
C ILE A 352 10.29 51.04 1.50
N PRO A 353 9.29 50.73 0.65
CA PRO A 353 8.32 49.69 0.95
C PRO A 353 8.96 48.30 0.98
N GLU A 354 8.29 47.38 1.67
CA GLU A 354 8.63 45.97 1.61
C GLU A 354 8.57 45.46 0.16
N GLN A 355 9.44 44.51 -0.17
CA GLN A 355 9.50 43.89 -1.49
C GLN A 355 9.34 42.38 -1.34
N THR A 356 8.72 41.73 -2.33
CA THR A 356 8.57 40.27 -2.36
C THR A 356 9.11 39.74 -3.67
N SER A 357 9.97 38.72 -3.60
CA SER A 357 10.47 37.99 -4.76
C SER A 357 9.98 36.54 -4.72
N VAL A 358 9.55 36.00 -5.85
CA VAL A 358 9.18 34.58 -5.98
C VAL A 358 10.42 33.79 -6.38
N LEU A 359 10.85 32.88 -5.51
CA LEU A 359 12.04 32.05 -5.72
C LEU A 359 11.69 30.73 -6.42
N TYR A 360 10.60 30.09 -5.98
CA TYR A 360 10.10 28.87 -6.59
C TYR A 360 8.58 28.93 -6.71
N LYS A 361 8.05 28.41 -7.83
CA LYS A 361 6.62 28.21 -8.02
C LYS A 361 6.38 26.88 -8.73
N SER A 362 5.66 25.98 -8.08
CA SER A 362 5.19 24.75 -8.71
C SER A 362 4.18 25.10 -9.80
N THR A 363 4.55 24.91 -11.05
CA THR A 363 3.65 24.98 -12.19
C THR A 363 2.79 23.73 -12.23
N THR A 364 1.67 23.73 -11.51
CA THR A 364 0.63 22.71 -11.74
C THR A 364 -0.12 23.10 -13.02
N THR A 365 0.21 22.47 -14.15
CA THR A 365 -0.47 22.71 -15.43
C THR A 365 -1.88 22.12 -15.36
N THR A 366 -2.89 22.96 -15.16
CA THR A 366 -4.29 22.55 -15.34
C THR A 366 -4.57 22.51 -16.83
N THR A 367 -4.55 21.32 -17.44
CA THR A 367 -4.87 21.14 -18.86
C THR A 367 -6.38 21.32 -19.06
N THR A 368 -6.81 22.53 -19.42
CA THR A 368 -8.19 22.77 -19.87
C THR A 368 -8.25 22.39 -21.36
N THR A 369 -8.75 21.19 -21.66
CA THR A 369 -8.95 20.73 -23.04
C THR A 369 -10.18 21.42 -23.63
N THR A 370 -9.98 22.49 -24.38
CA THR A 370 -11.05 23.15 -25.14
C THR A 370 -11.24 22.42 -26.48
N THR A 371 -12.18 21.48 -26.54
CA THR A 371 -12.54 20.78 -27.77
C THR A 371 -13.18 21.77 -28.75
N THR A 372 -12.44 22.20 -29.77
CA THR A 372 -12.97 23.05 -30.84
C THR A 372 -13.30 22.16 -32.03
N THR A 373 -14.58 21.87 -32.22
CA THR A 373 -15.09 21.04 -33.31
C THR A 373 -15.08 21.85 -34.61
N THR A 374 -14.08 21.66 -35.47
CA THR A 374 -14.07 22.19 -36.85
C THR A 374 -14.61 21.14 -37.81
N THR A 375 -15.89 21.26 -38.16
CA THR A 375 -16.49 20.57 -39.31
C THR A 375 -15.87 21.07 -40.61
N THR A 376 -15.07 20.21 -41.26
CA THR A 376 -14.62 20.41 -42.65
C THR A 376 -15.42 19.50 -43.57
N THR A 377 -16.20 20.12 -44.45
CA THR A 377 -16.99 19.45 -45.49
C THR A 377 -16.08 19.22 -46.70
N THR A 378 -15.79 17.96 -47.03
CA THR A 378 -15.02 17.60 -48.24
C THR A 378 -15.96 17.06 -49.32
N THR A 379 -16.00 17.76 -50.45
CA THR A 379 -16.65 17.42 -51.71
C THR A 379 -15.87 16.33 -52.47
N PRO A 380 -16.51 15.34 -53.11
CA PRO A 380 -15.82 14.28 -53.87
C PRO A 380 -15.61 14.66 -55.34
N GLU A 381 -14.48 14.25 -55.92
CA GLU A 381 -14.20 14.27 -57.37
C GLU A 381 -13.47 12.98 -57.81
N PRO A 382 -13.42 12.63 -59.12
CA PRO A 382 -13.90 11.35 -59.64
C PRO A 382 -12.78 10.37 -60.03
N PRO A 383 -13.12 9.12 -60.43
CA PRO A 383 -12.15 8.05 -60.58
C PRO A 383 -11.34 8.18 -61.87
N ARG A 384 -10.01 8.00 -61.78
CA ARG A 384 -9.13 7.78 -62.93
C ARG A 384 -8.52 6.38 -62.90
N MET A 385 -8.51 5.81 -64.08
CA MET A 385 -8.36 4.40 -64.38
C MET A 385 -6.94 3.86 -64.16
N SER A 386 -6.95 2.58 -63.85
CA SER A 386 -5.87 1.59 -63.86
C SER A 386 -5.06 1.58 -65.18
N MET A 387 -3.75 1.42 -65.05
CA MET A 387 -2.89 0.77 -66.03
C MET A 387 -1.97 -0.20 -65.30
N VAL A 388 -1.97 -1.42 -65.82
CA VAL A 388 -1.43 -2.66 -65.25
C VAL A 388 0.01 -2.91 -65.74
N GLY A 389 0.85 -3.38 -64.82
CA GLY A 389 1.80 -4.50 -65.02
C GLY A 389 3.30 -4.16 -65.10
N PRO A 390 4.20 -5.17 -64.95
CA PRO A 390 4.05 -6.51 -64.38
C PRO A 390 5.07 -6.86 -63.25
N GLU A 391 4.79 -7.96 -62.56
CA GLU A 391 5.58 -8.61 -61.51
C GLU A 391 7.02 -9.00 -61.89
N LYS A 392 7.90 -9.06 -60.88
CA LYS A 392 8.63 -10.30 -60.55
C LYS A 392 9.12 -10.34 -59.08
N PRO A 393 9.29 -11.54 -58.49
CA PRO A 393 9.42 -11.77 -57.04
C PRO A 393 10.84 -12.20 -56.60
N LYS A 394 10.97 -12.48 -55.28
CA LYS A 394 12.09 -13.03 -54.48
C LYS A 394 13.00 -11.95 -53.87
N SER A 395 13.46 -12.08 -52.63
CA SER A 395 13.80 -13.30 -51.89
C SER A 395 13.77 -13.11 -50.36
N ASP A 396 13.41 -14.19 -49.67
CA ASP A 396 13.75 -14.49 -48.29
C ASP A 396 15.26 -14.39 -48.01
N SER A 397 15.61 -13.99 -46.79
CA SER A 397 16.93 -14.27 -46.21
C SER A 397 16.81 -14.34 -44.69
N LEU A 398 16.64 -15.57 -44.21
CA LEU A 398 17.00 -16.05 -42.88
C LEU A 398 18.51 -16.35 -42.84
N SER A 399 19.19 -15.92 -41.77
CA SER A 399 20.45 -16.47 -41.24
C SER A 399 20.65 -15.85 -39.85
N THR A 400 20.39 -16.46 -38.70
CA THR A 400 20.95 -17.67 -38.03
C THR A 400 22.43 -17.59 -37.61
N THR A 401 22.64 -17.81 -36.30
CA THR A 401 23.79 -18.50 -35.65
C THR A 401 25.12 -17.77 -35.41
N SER A 402 25.51 -17.67 -34.13
CA SER A 402 26.73 -18.24 -33.49
C SER A 402 26.82 -17.69 -32.04
N GLN A 403 26.64 -18.46 -30.93
CA GLN A 403 27.58 -19.38 -30.26
C GLN A 403 29.04 -18.86 -30.23
N ARG A 404 29.88 -18.95 -29.18
CA ARG A 404 29.93 -19.47 -27.79
C ARG A 404 31.36 -19.10 -27.29
N GLU A 405 31.60 -18.76 -26.03
CA GLU A 405 32.51 -19.42 -25.05
C GLU A 405 32.93 -18.35 -24.02
N VAL A 406 32.71 -18.48 -22.70
CA VAL A 406 33.38 -19.31 -21.67
C VAL A 406 34.83 -18.91 -21.39
N VAL A 407 35.11 -18.58 -20.11
CA VAL A 407 36.27 -18.88 -19.22
C VAL A 407 36.11 -17.96 -17.99
N VAL A 408 35.68 -18.42 -16.82
CA VAL A 408 36.35 -19.20 -15.75
C VAL A 408 37.34 -18.39 -14.89
N GLY A 409 37.09 -18.45 -13.57
CA GLY A 409 38.07 -18.31 -12.49
C GLY A 409 38.04 -16.98 -11.74
N PHE A 410 38.27 -16.87 -10.44
CA PHE A 410 38.42 -17.78 -9.29
C PHE A 410 38.65 -16.84 -8.07
N ASN A 411 38.68 -17.40 -6.84
CA ASN A 411 39.21 -16.82 -5.60
C ASN A 411 38.36 -15.79 -4.84
N SER A 412 38.39 -15.72 -3.51
CA SER A 412 38.68 -16.67 -2.42
C SER A 412 38.58 -15.85 -1.12
N SER A 413 37.98 -16.43 -0.08
CA SER A 413 38.43 -16.39 1.32
C SER A 413 38.82 -15.06 2.00
N ALA A 414 38.09 -14.69 3.05
CA ALA A 414 38.62 -14.13 4.33
C ALA A 414 37.45 -13.90 5.30
N ARG A 415 37.31 -14.67 6.39
CA ARG A 415 37.90 -14.48 7.74
C ARG A 415 37.02 -13.65 8.69
N THR A 416 36.50 -14.36 9.70
CA THR A 416 36.53 -14.07 11.16
C THR A 416 36.26 -12.65 11.67
N MET A 417 35.29 -12.50 12.58
CA MET A 417 35.53 -12.30 14.03
C MET A 417 34.22 -12.08 14.80
N PHE A 418 34.09 -12.78 15.94
CA PHE A 418 33.21 -12.46 17.08
C PHE A 418 33.73 -11.17 17.79
N PRO A 419 32.93 -10.41 18.58
CA PRO A 419 32.60 -10.83 19.95
C PRO A 419 31.18 -10.50 20.47
N THR A 420 30.83 -11.33 21.45
CA THR A 420 29.90 -11.18 22.57
C THR A 420 29.75 -9.76 23.16
N LEU A 421 28.52 -9.40 23.55
CA LEU A 421 28.28 -8.69 24.81
C LEU A 421 26.92 -9.08 25.41
N ALA A 422 26.90 -9.22 26.73
CA ALA A 422 25.82 -9.74 27.57
C ALA A 422 25.13 -8.63 28.38
N LEU A 423 24.07 -9.03 29.11
CA LEU A 423 23.34 -8.33 30.20
C LEU A 423 22.42 -7.17 29.75
N LEU A 424 21.16 -7.07 30.17
CA LEU A 424 20.60 -7.22 31.53
C LEU A 424 19.13 -7.67 31.50
N VAL A 425 18.77 -8.51 32.47
CA VAL A 425 17.42 -8.98 32.81
C VAL A 425 17.05 -8.47 34.20
N ALA A 426 15.76 -8.18 34.38
CA ALA A 426 15.00 -8.12 35.65
C ALA A 426 15.27 -6.92 36.58
N LEU A 427 14.35 -6.42 37.40
CA LEU A 427 12.91 -6.60 37.68
C LEU A 427 12.58 -5.41 38.62
N ALA A 428 11.34 -4.93 38.66
CA ALA A 428 10.54 -4.85 39.90
C ALA A 428 9.34 -3.90 39.76
N LEU A 429 8.18 -4.48 40.07
CA LEU A 429 6.92 -3.83 40.35
C LEU A 429 7.01 -2.89 41.56
N ALA A 430 6.28 -1.78 41.50
CA ALA A 430 5.60 -1.24 42.68
C ALA A 430 4.36 -0.45 42.25
N THR A 431 3.21 -1.00 42.62
CA THR A 431 1.88 -0.42 42.64
C THR A 431 1.81 0.82 43.52
N LEU A 432 1.05 1.84 43.12
CA LEU A 432 0.23 2.61 44.06
C LEU A 432 -0.93 3.33 43.37
N SER A 433 -2.11 2.93 43.84
CA SER A 433 -3.43 3.50 43.69
C SER A 433 -3.51 4.99 44.05
N VAL A 434 -4.17 5.78 43.20
CA VAL A 434 -4.94 6.96 43.64
C VAL A 434 -6.22 7.03 42.83
N ALA A 435 -7.33 6.80 43.52
CA ALA A 435 -8.68 7.16 43.08
C ALA A 435 -8.94 8.63 43.41
N TYR A 436 -9.74 9.33 42.59
CA TYR A 436 -10.66 10.44 42.94
C TYR A 436 -11.17 11.11 41.63
N PRO A 437 -12.33 11.78 41.62
CA PRO A 437 -13.59 11.58 42.36
C PRO A 437 -14.68 10.91 41.50
#